data_AF-A0A345DQ10-F1
#
_entry.id   AF-A0A345DQ10-F1
#
_cell.length_a   1.000
_cell.length_b   1.000
_cell.length_c   1.000
_cell.angle_alpha   90.00
_cell.angle_beta   90.00
_cell.angle_gamma   90.00
#
_symmetry.space_group_name_H-M   'P 1'
#
loop_
_entity.id
_entity.type
_entity.pdbx_description
1 polymer ?
#
loop_
_entity_poly.entity_id
_entity_poly.type
_entity_poly.pdbx_seq_one_letter_code
_entity_poly.pdbx_strand_id
1 'polypeptide(L)' 'MLQSYQLHWCLIEAERDIIDDAFEIFIGHALKGGQGQFFTPRNVVKMMVEILDPNDEDLIIDPSFGSGGFLI' A
#
# COMPACT_ATOMS: atom_id res chain seq x y z
N MET A 1 11.15 -30.12 27.48
CA MET A 1 12.01 -28.97 27.16
C MET A 1 11.42 -28.28 25.93
N LEU A 2 10.39 -27.48 26.13
CA LEU A 2 9.81 -26.60 25.11
C LEU A 2 9.71 -25.24 25.79
N GLN A 3 10.72 -24.39 25.60
CA GLN A 3 10.59 -22.99 25.99
C GLN A 3 9.51 -22.38 25.09
N SER A 4 8.39 -22.03 25.70
CA SER A 4 7.36 -21.20 25.12
C SER A 4 7.96 -19.82 24.81
N TYR A 5 8.35 -19.58 23.57
CA TYR A 5 8.75 -18.25 23.10
C TYR A 5 7.51 -17.34 23.16
N GLN A 6 7.50 -16.41 24.12
CA GLN A 6 6.56 -15.29 24.08
C GLN A 6 7.05 -14.32 23.01
N LEU A 7 6.40 -14.34 21.85
CA LEU A 7 6.57 -13.30 20.83
C LEU A 7 5.90 -12.03 21.35
N HIS A 8 6.71 -11.02 21.68
CA HIS A 8 6.24 -9.71 22.05
C HIS A 8 6.02 -8.91 20.77
N TRP A 9 4.76 -8.65 20.42
CA TRP A 9 4.41 -7.86 19.23
C TRP A 9 4.18 -6.42 19.64
N CYS A 10 5.02 -5.50 19.17
CA CYS A 10 4.89 -4.06 19.40
C CYS A 10 4.62 -3.35 18.07
N LEU A 11 3.46 -2.68 17.96
CA LEU A 11 3.10 -1.94 16.75
C LEU A 11 4.07 -0.79 16.43
N ILE A 12 4.64 -0.17 17.47
CA ILE A 12 5.56 0.97 17.34
C ILE A 12 6.92 0.52 16.76
N GLU A 13 7.25 -0.77 16.93
CA GLU A 13 8.51 -1.36 16.47
C GLU A 13 8.34 -2.15 15.17
N ALA A 14 7.12 -2.23 14.62
CA ALA A 14 6.88 -2.93 13.37
C ALA A 14 7.53 -2.20 12.18
N GLU A 15 7.92 -2.97 11.17
CA GLU A 15 8.42 -2.41 9.91
C GLU A 15 7.36 -1.47 9.30
N ARG A 16 7.83 -0.36 8.73
CA ARG A 16 6.95 0.67 8.17
C ARG A 16 6.00 0.09 7.13
N ASP A 17 6.51 -0.76 6.24
CA ASP A 17 5.73 -1.36 5.15
C ASP A 17 4.55 -2.19 5.69
N ILE A 18 4.75 -2.90 6.80
CA ILE A 18 3.69 -3.68 7.46
C ILE A 18 2.60 -2.76 8.02
N ILE A 19 3.00 -1.61 8.58
CA ILE A 19 2.06 -0.61 9.10
C ILE A 19 1.30 0.05 7.96
N ASP A 20 1.99 0.37 6.86
CA ASP A 20 1.39 1.02 5.68
C ASP A 20 0.41 0.07 4.97
N ASP A 21 0.76 -1.19 4.78
CA ASP A 21 -0.15 -2.23 4.25
C ASP A 21 -1.42 -2.35 5.12
N ALA A 22 -1.25 -2.41 6.44
CA ALA A 22 -2.38 -2.46 7.37
C ALA A 22 -3.23 -1.18 7.27
N PHE A 23 -2.59 -0.01 7.21
CA PHE A 23 -3.28 1.27 7.06
C PHE A 23 -4.15 1.28 5.80
N GLU A 24 -3.62 0.85 4.65
CA GLU A 24 -4.38 0.82 3.40
C GLU A 24 -5.57 -0.13 3.43
N ILE A 25 -5.41 -1.29 4.07
CA ILE A 25 -6.50 -2.27 4.21
C ILE A 25 -7.62 -1.72 5.09
N PHE A 26 -7.29 -1.19 6.27
CA PHE A 26 -8.29 -0.79 7.26
C PHE A 26 -8.89 0.59 6.98
N ILE A 27 -8.06 1.56 6.59
CA ILE A 27 -8.50 2.93 6.31
C ILE A 27 -9.10 3.04 4.90
N GLY A 28 -8.62 2.23 3.95
CA GLY A 28 -9.15 2.22 2.60
C GLY A 28 -10.67 1.99 2.57
N HIS A 29 -11.21 1.10 3.40
CA HIS A 29 -12.65 0.85 3.43
C HIS A 29 -13.47 2.00 4.06
N ALA A 30 -12.91 2.70 5.05
CA ALA A 30 -13.53 3.85 5.70
C ALA A 30 -13.49 5.12 4.82
N LEU A 31 -12.40 5.31 4.06
CA LEU A 31 -12.23 6.44 3.13
C LEU A 31 -12.93 6.23 1.78
N LYS A 32 -13.15 4.98 1.35
CA LYS A 32 -13.88 4.62 0.12
C LYS A 32 -15.33 5.09 0.05
N GLY A 33 -15.88 5.66 1.14
CA GLY A 33 -17.10 6.46 1.09
C GLY A 33 -16.91 7.75 0.29
N GLY A 34 -17.15 8.92 0.90
CA GLY A 34 -17.10 10.21 0.20
C GLY A 34 -15.75 10.59 -0.42
N GLN A 35 -14.66 9.93 -0.02
CA GLN A 35 -13.29 10.25 -0.47
C GLN A 35 -12.75 9.25 -1.51
N GLY A 36 -13.58 8.34 -2.05
CA GLY A 36 -13.16 7.32 -3.01
C GLY A 36 -12.47 7.86 -4.27
N GLN A 37 -12.76 9.11 -4.64
CA GLN A 37 -12.13 9.81 -5.77
C GLN A 37 -10.60 9.99 -5.65
N PHE A 38 -10.03 9.82 -4.45
CA PHE A 38 -8.60 9.97 -4.19
C PHE A 38 -7.83 8.63 -4.18
N PHE A 39 -8.52 7.51 -4.37
CA PHE A 39 -7.95 6.17 -4.22
C PHE A 39 -8.24 5.28 -5.41
N THR A 40 -7.17 4.71 -5.97
CA THR A 40 -7.26 3.64 -6.98
C THR A 40 -7.14 2.28 -6.28
N PRO A 41 -8.04 1.30 -6.52
CA PRO A 41 -7.91 -0.04 -5.94
C PRO A 41 -6.58 -0.72 -6.31
N ARG A 42 -5.92 -1.37 -5.34
CA ARG A 42 -4.58 -1.96 -5.52
C ARG A 42 -4.49 -3.02 -6.61
N ASN A 43 -5.55 -3.79 -6.83
CA ASN A 43 -5.61 -4.75 -7.93
C ASN A 43 -5.61 -4.06 -9.31
N VAL A 44 -6.19 -2.86 -9.42
CA VAL A 44 -6.18 -2.07 -10.65
C VAL A 44 -4.79 -1.47 -10.89
N VAL A 45 -4.18 -0.89 -9.86
CA VAL A 45 -2.80 -0.39 -9.93
C VAL A 45 -1.85 -1.49 -10.40
N LYS A 46 -1.88 -2.65 -9.75
CA LYS A 46 -1.01 -3.79 -10.08
C LYS A 46 -1.19 -4.23 -11.54
N MET A 47 -2.43 -4.41 -11.98
CA MET A 47 -2.73 -4.76 -13.37
C MET A 47 -2.20 -3.71 -14.35
N MET A 48 -2.38 -2.42 -14.06
CA MET A 48 -1.91 -1.34 -14.94
C MET A 48 -0.38 -1.30 -15.03
N VAL A 49 0.33 -1.48 -13.90
CA VAL A 49 1.80 -1.54 -13.86
C VAL A 49 2.30 -2.77 -14.62
N GLU A 50 1.66 -3.94 -14.45
CA GLU A 50 2.01 -5.17 -15.19
C GLU A 50 1.80 -5.01 -16.70
N ILE A 51 0.78 -4.27 -17.14
CA ILE A 51 0.53 -3.99 -18.56
C ILE A 51 1.52 -2.97 -19.11
N LEU A 52 1.87 -1.96 -18.32
CA LEU A 52 2.78 -0.89 -18.72
C LEU A 52 4.25 -1.37 -18.78
N ASP A 53 4.62 -2.33 -17.93
CA ASP A 53 5.96 -2.93 -17.83
C ASP A 53 7.10 -1.89 -17.85
N PRO A 54 7.07 -0.89 -16.93
CA PRO A 54 8.06 0.18 -16.94
C PRO A 54 9.45 -0.33 -16.54
N ASN A 55 10.48 0.27 -17.11
CA ASN A 55 11.89 0.03 -16.77
C ASN A 55 12.53 1.26 -16.11
N ASP A 56 13.79 1.13 -15.71
CA ASP A 56 14.55 2.13 -14.97
C ASP A 56 14.94 3.37 -15.80
N GLU A 57 14.85 3.31 -17.13
CA GLU A 57 15.06 4.44 -18.02
C GLU A 57 13.77 5.24 -18.28
N ASP A 58 12.61 4.73 -17.85
CA ASP A 58 11.32 5.39 -18.06
C ASP A 58 11.07 6.51 -17.03
N LEU A 59 10.55 7.64 -17.51
CA LEU A 59 10.07 8.72 -16.66
C LEU A 59 8.57 8.54 -16.38
N ILE A 60 8.22 8.25 -15.13
CA ILE A 60 6.84 8.05 -14.69
C ILE A 60 6.30 9.34 -14.05
N ILE A 61 5.10 9.77 -14.47
CA ILE A 61 4.38 10.92 -13.91
C ILE A 61 2.91 10.54 -13.71
N ASP A 62 2.39 10.77 -12.50
CA ASP A 62 0.95 10.74 -12.21
C ASP A 62 0.46 12.16 -11.90
N PRO A 63 -0.29 12.82 -12.81
CA PRO A 63 -0.77 14.20 -12.61
C PRO A 63 -1.93 14.29 -11.61
N SER A 64 -2.46 13.17 -11.14
CA SER A 64 -3.63 13.07 -10.26
C SER A 64 -3.35 12.15 -9.07
N PHE A 65 -2.13 12.22 -8.52
CA PHE A 65 -1.51 11.16 -7.73
C PHE A 65 -2.15 10.79 -6.39
N GLY A 66 -3.32 11.30 -5.99
CA GLY A 66 -4.07 10.80 -4.83
C GLY A 66 -3.19 10.47 -3.60
N SER A 67 -3.22 9.21 -3.15
CA SER A 67 -2.34 8.68 -2.09
C SER A 67 -0.95 8.22 -2.54
N GLY A 68 -0.65 8.30 -3.83
CA GLY A 68 0.63 7.92 -4.45
C GLY A 68 0.66 6.49 -4.97
N GLY A 69 -0.50 5.82 -5.08
CA GLY A 69 -0.56 4.37 -5.31
C GLY A 69 0.20 3.84 -6.53
N PHE A 70 0.37 4.64 -7.60
CA PHE A 70 1.12 4.26 -8.81
C PHE A 70 2.64 4.49 -8.72
N LEU A 71 3.12 5.27 -7.74
CA LEU A 71 4.51 5.72 -7.66
C LEU A 71 5.29 5.08 -6.48
N ILE A 72 4.60 4.30 -5.64
CA ILE A 72 5.15 3.62 -4.46
C ILE A 72 5.34 2.13 -4.80
#